data_AF-A0A9W4RYS8-F1
#
_entry.id   AF-A0A9W4RYS8-F1
#
_cell.length_a   1.000
_cell.length_b   1.000
_cell.length_c   1.000
_cell.angle_alpha   90.00
_cell.angle_beta   90.00
_cell.angle_gamma   90.00
#
_symmetry.space_group_name_H-M   'P 1'
#
loop_
_entity.id
_entity.type
_entity.pdbx_description
1 polymer ?
#
loop_
_entity_poly.entity_id
_entity_poly.type
_entity_poly.pdbx_seq_one_letter_code
_entity_poly.pdbx_strand_id
1 'polypeptide(L)'
;ISRVAVVNKAWYEWGHHAPLAVKAGVPTAGMDAIKTEAPLELSARPEVLSEQQWAVLVYADEMTRNVRVKDETFAVLKGLFNEREVVEITTTVACYNCVSRFLVALDVGERNSTGPDDVELPSH
;
A
#
# COMPACT_ATOMS: atom_id res chain seq x y z
N ILE A 1 -0.88 3.83 1.35
CA ILE A 1 0.45 4.41 1.04
C ILE A 1 1.48 3.30 0.89
N SER A 2 1.81 2.56 1.95
CA SER A 2 2.88 1.54 1.91
C SER A 2 2.76 0.51 0.78
N ARG A 3 1.54 0.11 0.38
CA ARG A 3 1.39 -0.77 -0.79
C ARG A 3 1.78 -0.10 -2.12
N VAL A 4 1.46 1.18 -2.32
CA VAL A 4 1.90 1.96 -3.49
C VAL A 4 3.43 1.97 -3.54
N ALA A 5 4.08 2.22 -2.40
CA ALA A 5 5.53 2.20 -2.29
C ALA A 5 6.13 0.84 -2.67
N VAL A 6 5.56 -0.28 -2.20
CA VAL A 6 6.04 -1.63 -2.57
C VAL A 6 5.91 -1.88 -4.07
N VAL A 7 4.73 -1.59 -4.65
CA VAL A 7 4.48 -1.85 -6.07
C VAL A 7 5.41 -1.03 -6.96
N ASN A 8 5.61 0.25 -6.63
CA ASN A 8 6.44 1.17 -7.41
C ASN A 8 7.93 1.11 -7.02
N LYS A 9 8.32 0.24 -6.07
CA LYS A 9 9.68 0.18 -5.50
C LYS A 9 10.17 1.53 -4.97
N ALA A 10 9.26 2.34 -4.45
CA ALA A 10 9.56 3.66 -3.89
C ALA A 10 9.99 3.51 -2.42
N TRP A 11 11.21 3.03 -2.19
CA TRP A 11 11.68 2.65 -0.86
C TRP A 11 11.86 3.83 0.10
N TYR A 12 12.10 5.04 -0.42
CA TYR A 12 12.03 6.26 0.38
C TYR A 12 10.62 6.46 0.98
N GLU A 13 9.57 6.30 0.17
CA GLU A 13 8.17 6.39 0.63
C GLU A 13 7.84 5.30 1.64
N TRP A 14 8.28 4.07 1.37
CA TRP A 14 8.14 2.93 2.28
C TRP A 14 8.75 3.25 3.65
N GLY A 15 9.99 3.75 3.68
CA GLY A 15 10.71 4.11 4.90
C GLY A 15 10.01 5.14 5.78
N HIS A 16 9.21 6.02 5.18
CA HIS A 16 8.44 7.01 5.93
C HIS A 16 7.07 6.51 6.37
N HIS A 17 6.40 5.70 5.54
CA HIS A 17 4.99 5.36 5.75
C HIS A 17 4.76 4.01 6.41
N ALA A 18 5.66 3.03 6.24
CA ALA A 18 5.51 1.73 6.89
C ALA A 18 5.60 1.84 8.44
N PRO A 19 6.55 2.60 9.03
CA PRO A 19 6.57 2.80 10.48
C PRO A 19 5.34 3.53 11.02
N LEU A 20 4.73 4.42 10.22
CA LEU A 20 3.51 5.13 10.61
C LEU A 20 2.28 4.21 10.58
N ALA A 21 2.19 3.31 9.61
CA ALA A 21 1.13 2.30 9.56
C ALA A 21 1.19 1.38 10.80
N VAL A 22 2.38 0.96 11.20
CA VAL A 22 2.63 0.18 12.41
C VAL A 22 2.18 0.95 13.66
N LYS A 23 2.62 2.21 13.81
CA LYS A 23 2.18 3.08 14.93
C LYS A 23 0.66 3.32 14.96
N ALA A 24 -0.01 3.26 13.82
CA ALA A 24 -1.46 3.37 13.71
C ALA A 24 -2.22 2.06 14.02
N GLY A 25 -1.50 0.99 14.37
CA GLY A 25 -2.07 -0.30 14.79
C GLY A 25 -2.13 -1.37 13.69
N VAL A 26 -1.50 -1.17 12.53
CA VAL A 26 -1.33 -2.25 11.55
C VAL A 26 -0.24 -3.22 12.05
N PRO A 27 -0.51 -4.52 12.20
CA PRO A 27 0.51 -5.45 12.69
C PRO A 27 1.73 -5.52 11.77
N THR A 28 2.93 -5.61 12.34
CA THR A 28 4.19 -5.77 11.59
C THR A 28 4.14 -6.98 10.66
N ALA A 29 3.58 -8.11 11.10
CA ALA A 29 3.36 -9.29 10.26
C ALA A 29 2.47 -9.00 9.03
N GLY A 30 1.50 -8.08 9.15
CA GLY A 30 0.69 -7.62 8.03
C GLY A 30 1.48 -6.74 7.07
N MET A 31 2.38 -5.90 7.59
CA MET A 31 3.31 -5.13 6.77
C MET A 31 4.28 -6.03 6.01
N ASP A 32 4.79 -7.08 6.64
CA ASP A 32 5.66 -8.06 5.98
C ASP A 32 4.92 -8.85 4.90
N ALA A 33 3.67 -9.25 5.16
CA ALA A 33 2.84 -9.97 4.18
C ALA A 33 2.61 -9.18 2.88
N ILE A 34 2.66 -7.85 2.92
CA ILE A 34 2.46 -7.00 1.73
C ILE A 34 3.77 -6.61 1.03
N LYS A 35 4.95 -7.05 1.50
CA LYS A 35 6.26 -6.82 0.83
C LYS A 35 6.49 -7.76 -0.36
N THR A 36 5.44 -8.14 -1.07
CA THR A 36 5.52 -9.06 -2.22
C THR A 36 5.41 -8.32 -3.55
N GLU A 37 6.16 -8.76 -4.55
CA GLU A 37 6.02 -8.28 -5.94
C GLU A 37 4.79 -8.85 -6.64
N ALA A 38 4.19 -9.94 -6.12
CA ALA A 38 2.98 -10.51 -6.67
C ALA A 38 1.80 -9.53 -6.51
N PRO A 39 0.86 -9.49 -7.47
CA PRO A 39 -0.43 -8.83 -7.28
C PRO A 39 -1.16 -9.38 -6.06
N LEU A 40 -1.90 -8.53 -5.37
CA LEU A 40 -2.74 -8.97 -4.26
C LEU A 40 -4.12 -9.37 -4.81
N GLU A 41 -4.68 -10.45 -4.27
CA GLU A 41 -6.02 -10.92 -4.65
C GLU A 41 -6.93 -10.91 -3.41
N LEU A 42 -8.21 -10.56 -3.61
CA LEU A 42 -9.19 -10.48 -2.51
C LEU A 42 -9.28 -11.78 -1.69
N SER A 43 -9.16 -12.93 -2.36
CA SER A 43 -9.23 -14.26 -1.74
C SER A 43 -8.01 -14.64 -0.90
N ALA A 44 -6.91 -13.88 -0.98
CA ALA A 44 -5.62 -14.22 -0.35
C ALA A 44 -5.32 -13.37 0.89
N ARG A 45 -6.34 -12.97 1.64
CA ARG A 45 -6.19 -12.13 2.83
C ARG A 45 -5.41 -12.85 3.96
N PRO A 46 -4.30 -12.29 4.45
CA PRO A 46 -3.66 -12.75 5.67
C PRO A 46 -4.55 -12.55 6.90
N GLU A 47 -4.63 -13.52 7.81
CA GLU A 47 -5.48 -13.45 9.02
C GLU A 47 -5.16 -12.25 9.93
N VAL A 48 -3.90 -11.80 9.92
CA VAL A 48 -3.42 -10.66 10.71
C VAL A 48 -3.95 -9.31 10.23
N LEU A 49 -4.57 -9.24 9.04
CA LEU A 49 -5.16 -8.02 8.49
C LEU A 49 -6.68 -8.08 8.52
N SER A 50 -7.29 -6.97 8.92
CA SER A 50 -8.75 -6.83 8.86
C SER A 50 -9.25 -6.84 7.41
N GLU A 51 -10.55 -7.08 7.22
CA GLU A 51 -11.17 -7.07 5.90
C GLU A 51 -11.05 -5.69 5.23
N GLN A 52 -11.30 -4.63 6.00
CA GLN A 52 -11.12 -3.25 5.58
C GLN A 52 -9.67 -2.95 5.16
N GLN A 53 -8.69 -3.36 5.96
CA GLN A 53 -7.28 -3.18 5.62
C GLN A 53 -6.92 -3.89 4.31
N TRP A 54 -7.34 -5.14 4.15
CA TRP A 54 -7.05 -5.92 2.95
C TRP A 54 -7.73 -5.37 1.70
N ALA A 55 -9.00 -4.97 1.79
CA ALA A 55 -9.72 -4.38 0.67
C ALA A 55 -9.04 -3.09 0.18
N VAL A 56 -8.59 -2.23 1.09
CA VAL A 56 -7.81 -1.03 0.74
C VAL A 56 -6.47 -1.38 0.09
N LEU A 57 -5.79 -2.42 0.58
CA LEU A 57 -4.51 -2.88 0.03
C LEU A 57 -4.65 -3.45 -1.39
N VAL A 58 -5.66 -4.30 -1.64
CA VAL A 58 -5.95 -4.83 -2.99
C VAL A 58 -6.38 -3.72 -3.94
N TYR A 59 -7.26 -2.82 -3.49
CA TYR A 59 -7.64 -1.64 -4.28
C TYR A 59 -6.43 -0.78 -4.65
N ALA A 60 -5.55 -0.49 -3.69
CA ALA A 60 -4.34 0.28 -3.93
C ALA A 60 -3.36 -0.45 -4.87
N ASP A 61 -3.26 -1.78 -4.76
CA ASP A 61 -2.45 -2.61 -5.64
C ASP A 61 -2.92 -2.53 -7.09
N GLU A 62 -4.20 -2.78 -7.34
CA GLU A 62 -4.79 -2.74 -8.68
C GLU A 62 -4.71 -1.34 -9.30
N MET A 63 -5.08 -0.30 -8.55
CA MET A 63 -5.02 1.09 -9.03
C MET A 63 -3.59 1.51 -9.36
N THR A 64 -2.59 0.99 -8.65
CA THR A 64 -1.17 1.32 -8.89
C THR A 64 -0.60 0.56 -10.07
N ARG A 65 -0.86 -0.76 -10.17
CA ARG A 65 -0.32 -1.61 -11.23
C ARG A 65 -1.00 -1.37 -12.58
N ASN A 66 -2.32 -1.25 -12.55
CA ASN A 66 -3.15 -1.36 -13.74
C ASN A 66 -3.89 -0.06 -14.09
N VAL A 67 -3.91 0.92 -13.19
CA VAL A 67 -4.78 2.12 -13.21
C VAL A 67 -6.26 1.77 -13.08
N ARG A 68 -6.74 0.79 -13.84
CA ARG A 68 -8.08 0.22 -13.73
C ARG A 68 -8.17 -0.77 -12.57
N VAL A 69 -9.09 -0.48 -11.66
CA VAL A 69 -9.52 -1.39 -10.59
C VAL A 69 -10.62 -2.31 -11.12
N LYS A 70 -10.61 -3.58 -10.74
CA LYS A 70 -11.66 -4.55 -11.06
C LYS A 70 -12.98 -4.14 -10.40
N ASP A 71 -14.09 -4.42 -11.06
CA ASP A 71 -15.42 -4.08 -10.53
C ASP A 71 -15.71 -4.81 -9.21
N GLU A 72 -15.24 -6.05 -9.06
CA GLU A 72 -15.36 -6.83 -7.82
C GLU A 72 -14.63 -6.17 -6.64
N THR A 73 -13.38 -5.72 -6.86
CA THR A 73 -12.57 -5.02 -5.85
C THR A 73 -13.22 -3.71 -5.44
N PHE A 74 -13.73 -2.94 -6.41
CA PHE A 74 -14.44 -1.70 -6.12
C PHE A 74 -15.77 -1.94 -5.38
N ALA A 75 -16.51 -3.01 -5.72
CA ALA A 75 -17.74 -3.38 -5.04
C ALA A 75 -17.50 -3.75 -3.57
N VAL A 76 -16.46 -4.54 -3.29
CA VAL A 76 -16.05 -4.87 -1.91
C VAL A 76 -15.69 -3.60 -1.14
N LEU A 77 -14.88 -2.71 -1.74
CA LEU A 77 -14.48 -1.46 -1.08
C LEU A 77 -15.71 -0.61 -0.71
N LYS A 78 -16.67 -0.42 -1.62
CA LYS A 78 -17.91 0.31 -1.34
C LYS A 78 -18.84 -0.37 -0.33
N GLY A 79 -18.73 -1.69 -0.16
CA GLY A 79 -19.47 -2.41 0.88
C GLY A 79 -18.93 -2.16 2.29
N LEU A 80 -17.66 -1.76 2.40
CA LEU A 80 -16.94 -1.61 3.67
C LEU A 80 -16.75 -0.15 4.11
N PHE A 81 -16.90 0.79 3.17
CA PHE A 81 -16.63 2.22 3.36
C PHE A 81 -17.73 3.06 2.72
N ASN A 82 -18.00 4.23 3.30
CA ASN A 82 -18.94 5.19 2.72
C ASN A 82 -18.33 5.91 1.50
N GLU A 83 -19.15 6.63 0.73
CA GLU A 83 -18.72 7.30 -0.52
C GLU A 83 -17.56 8.27 -0.30
N ARG A 84 -17.59 9.02 0.81
CA ARG A 84 -16.53 9.98 1.15
C ARG A 84 -15.22 9.26 1.45
N GLU A 85 -15.26 8.20 2.26
CA GLU A 85 -14.08 7.40 2.59
C GLU A 85 -13.47 6.76 1.33
N VAL A 86 -14.30 6.26 0.40
CA VAL A 86 -13.83 5.71 -0.88
C VAL A 86 -13.11 6.77 -1.71
N VAL A 87 -13.64 8.01 -1.76
CA VAL A 87 -12.96 9.14 -2.44
C VAL A 87 -11.63 9.48 -1.76
N GLU A 88 -11.58 9.51 -0.43
CA GLU A 88 -10.36 9.81 0.34
C GLU A 88 -9.29 8.70 0.15
N ILE A 89 -9.69 7.42 0.14
CA ILE A 89 -8.82 6.28 -0.18
C ILE A 89 -8.26 6.42 -1.60
N THR A 90 -9.14 6.65 -2.59
CA THR A 90 -8.76 6.80 -4.00
C THR A 90 -7.79 7.96 -4.19
N THR A 91 -8.07 9.10 -3.58
CA THR A 91 -7.23 10.30 -3.64
C THR A 91 -5.86 10.02 -3.01
N THR A 92 -5.82 9.33 -1.88
CA THR A 92 -4.57 8.95 -1.22
C THR A 92 -3.73 8.06 -2.14
N VAL A 93 -4.32 7.04 -2.76
CA VAL A 93 -3.59 6.15 -3.69
C VAL A 93 -3.08 6.92 -4.92
N ALA A 94 -3.90 7.81 -5.50
CA ALA A 94 -3.50 8.63 -6.64
C ALA A 94 -2.36 9.60 -6.30
N CYS A 95 -2.44 10.30 -5.17
CA CYS A 95 -1.41 11.24 -4.72
C CYS A 95 -0.07 10.54 -4.50
N TYR A 96 -0.07 9.38 -3.84
CA TYR A 96 1.18 8.65 -3.60
C TYR A 96 1.72 7.98 -4.86
N ASN A 97 0.87 7.66 -5.84
CA ASN A 97 1.33 7.32 -7.18
C ASN A 97 2.08 8.47 -7.86
N CYS A 98 1.61 9.71 -7.68
CA CYS A 98 2.33 10.89 -8.15
C CYS A 98 3.68 11.03 -7.42
N VAL A 99 3.66 11.03 -6.08
CA VAL A 99 4.86 11.17 -5.23
C VAL A 99 5.90 10.10 -5.56
N SER A 100 5.52 8.83 -5.67
CA SER A 100 6.44 7.73 -5.98
C SER A 100 7.18 7.94 -7.30
N ARG A 101 6.51 8.52 -8.32
CA ARG A 101 7.14 8.83 -9.61
C ARG A 101 8.24 9.88 -9.49
N PHE A 102 8.07 10.88 -8.61
CA PHE A 102 9.14 11.84 -8.31
C PHE A 102 10.27 11.19 -7.52
N LEU A 103 9.93 10.47 -6.44
CA LEU A 103 10.93 9.88 -5.54
C LEU A 103 11.84 8.88 -6.26
N VAL A 104 11.27 8.00 -7.08
CA VAL A 104 12.03 6.98 -7.82
C VAL A 104 12.82 7.62 -8.97
N ALA A 105 12.21 8.51 -9.76
CA ALA A 105 12.90 9.12 -10.91
C ALA A 105 14.10 9.99 -10.51
N LEU A 106 14.05 10.60 -9.31
CA LEU A 106 15.11 11.47 -8.79
C LEU A 106 16.03 10.78 -7.78
N ASP A 107 15.86 9.47 -7.55
CA ASP A 107 16.57 8.67 -6.55
C ASP A 107 16.68 9.37 -5.18
N VAL A 108 15.53 9.85 -4.69
CA VAL A 108 15.48 10.65 -3.45
C VAL A 108 15.98 9.80 -2.28
N GLY A 109 17.02 10.29 -1.62
CA GLY A 109 17.65 9.61 -0.50
C GLY A 109 18.48 8.38 -0.88
N GLU A 110 18.89 8.25 -2.16
CA GLU A 110 19.76 7.18 -2.67
C GLU A 110 19.18 5.79 -2.37
N ARG A 111 17.86 5.64 -2.60
CA ARG A 111 17.08 4.46 -2.20
C ARG A 111 16.81 3.50 -3.35
N ASN A 112 17.08 3.84 -4.60
CA ASN A 112 16.76 2.96 -5.74
C ASN A 112 17.52 1.62 -5.73
N SER A 113 18.67 1.55 -5.05
CA SER A 113 19.43 0.30 -4.84
C SER A 113 19.08 -0.46 -3.55
N THR A 114 18.13 0.04 -2.77
CA THR A 114 17.65 -0.60 -1.53
C THR A 114 16.43 -1.49 -1.80
N GLY A 115 15.97 -2.20 -0.77
CA GLY A 115 14.76 -3.02 -0.75
C GLY A 115 13.87 -2.70 0.45
N PRO A 116 12.72 -3.40 0.56
CA PRO A 116 11.73 -3.17 1.62
C PRO A 116 12.24 -3.52 3.02
N ASP A 117 13.30 -4.33 3.12
CA ASP A 117 13.89 -4.80 4.37
C ASP A 117 15.01 -3.89 4.88
N ASP A 118 15.43 -2.88 4.09
CA ASP A 118 16.38 -1.84 4.52
C ASP A 118 15.71 -0.75 5.39
N VAL A 119 14.50 -1.04 5.89
CA VAL A 119 13.72 -0.21 6.81
C VAL A 119 13.31 -1.08 7.99
N GLU A 120 13.90 -0.81 9.15
CA GLU A 120 13.49 -1.44 10.41
C GLU A 120 12.13 -0.90 10.84
N LEU A 121 11.15 -1.81 10.97
CA LEU A 121 9.84 -1.48 11.54
C LEU A 121 9.90 -1.55 13.08
N PRO A 122 9.14 -0.70 13.79
CA PRO A 122 9.04 -0.79 15.24
C PRO A 122 8.59 -2.18 15.68
N SER A 123 9.26 -2.75 16.68
CA SER A 123 8.80 -3.95 17.38
C SER A 123 7.61 -3.58 18.28
N HIS A 124 6.47 -4.23 18.08
CA HIS A 124 5.33 -4.20 18.99
C HIS A 124 5.48 -5.21 20.12
#